data_AF-A0A941SFI6-F1
#
_entry.id   AF-A0A941SFI6-F1
#
_cell.length_a   1.000
_cell.length_b   1.000
_cell.length_c   1.000
_cell.angle_alpha   90.00
_cell.angle_beta   90.00
_cell.angle_gamma   90.00
#
_symmetry.space_group_name_H-M   'P 1'
#
loop_
_entity.id
_entity.type
_entity.pdbx_description
1 polymer ?
#
loop_
_entity_poly.entity_id
_entity_poly.type
_entity_poly.pdbx_seq_one_letter_code
_entity_poly.pdbx_strand_id
1 'polypeptide(L)'
;MNAYPWVHLAVEQFNPWLETPVEVQLNAHGIESGKLGVYRVDALTNHEHLVEDRSVKFSAGKAVERLHLLQRGLYHFKMLDVTFYPALTEIYVNLSNTYLISALAAFVGALLAVSRTAATVWTWLIRVPAGVAAGLLLTFCSFYGQQVSGWLPIPSFGSEPVVNAMLIGLLGGLMGPHMMTDLLLAWARRLLPGKSA
;
A
#
# COMPACT_ATOMS: atom_id res chain seq x y z
N MET A 1 41.75 -12.52 -14.30
CA MET A 1 41.54 -11.69 -13.09
C MET A 1 40.43 -12.34 -12.30
N ASN A 2 40.74 -12.96 -11.16
CA ASN A 2 39.71 -13.52 -10.27
C ASN A 2 39.00 -12.37 -9.59
N ALA A 3 37.93 -11.87 -10.20
CA ALA A 3 37.01 -10.98 -9.51
C ALA A 3 36.40 -11.78 -8.36
N TYR A 4 36.67 -11.38 -7.13
CA TYR A 4 36.02 -11.97 -5.96
C TYR A 4 34.50 -11.86 -6.13
N PRO A 5 33.72 -12.88 -5.74
CA PRO A 5 32.28 -12.82 -5.88
C PRO A 5 31.69 -11.66 -5.05
N TRP A 6 30.81 -10.85 -5.64
CA TRP A 6 30.15 -9.76 -4.92
C TRP A 6 28.73 -9.48 -5.43
N VAL A 7 27.91 -8.84 -4.60
CA VAL A 7 26.55 -8.42 -4.95
C VAL A 7 26.44 -6.89 -4.90
N HIS A 8 25.91 -6.30 -5.97
CA HIS A 8 25.46 -4.92 -6.00
C HIS A 8 24.05 -4.83 -5.42
N LEU A 9 23.85 -3.97 -4.41
CA LEU A 9 22.53 -3.74 -3.80
C LEU A 9 22.05 -2.31 -4.09
N ALA A 10 20.87 -2.21 -4.69
CA ALA A 10 20.19 -0.94 -4.94
C ALA A 10 18.72 -1.03 -4.51
N VAL A 11 18.26 -0.01 -3.79
CA VAL A 11 16.87 0.12 -3.36
C VAL A 11 16.28 1.38 -3.97
N GLU A 12 15.05 1.28 -4.48
CA GLU A 12 14.33 2.48 -4.92
C GLU A 12 13.98 3.36 -3.72
N GLN A 13 14.52 4.58 -3.70
CA GLN A 13 14.51 5.46 -2.53
C GLN A 13 13.13 6.01 -2.13
N PHE A 14 12.15 5.97 -3.03
CA PHE A 14 10.90 6.70 -2.83
C PHE A 14 9.69 5.77 -2.96
N ASN A 15 9.10 5.45 -1.80
CA ASN A 15 7.79 4.80 -1.75
C ASN A 15 6.77 5.75 -1.11
N PRO A 16 5.77 6.24 -1.88
CA PRO A 16 4.77 7.17 -1.37
C PRO A 16 3.74 6.51 -0.43
N TRP A 17 3.77 5.19 -0.25
CA TRP A 17 2.75 4.47 0.52
C TRP A 17 3.38 3.39 1.38
N LEU A 18 2.73 3.10 2.51
CA LEU A 18 3.21 2.13 3.50
C LEU A 18 2.99 0.68 3.04
N GLU A 19 2.03 0.49 2.17
CA GLU A 19 1.57 -0.82 1.69
C GLU A 19 2.23 -1.18 0.35
N THR A 20 2.85 -0.18 -0.28
CA THR A 20 3.69 -0.37 -1.44
C THR A 20 4.91 -1.24 -1.07
N PRO A 21 5.13 -2.38 -1.76
CA PRO A 21 6.35 -3.15 -1.56
C PRO A 21 7.58 -2.33 -1.96
N VAL A 22 8.64 -2.44 -1.18
CA VAL A 22 9.96 -1.94 -1.53
C VAL A 22 10.61 -2.93 -2.49
N GLU A 23 11.03 -2.44 -3.64
CA GLU A 23 11.80 -3.24 -4.60
C GLU A 23 13.30 -3.07 -4.32
N VAL A 24 13.95 -4.20 -4.05
CA VAL A 24 15.40 -4.30 -3.88
C VAL A 24 15.97 -5.00 -5.09
N GLN A 25 16.74 -4.25 -5.87
CA GLN A 25 17.43 -4.75 -7.05
C GLN A 25 18.82 -5.25 -6.65
N LEU A 26 19.08 -6.51 -6.97
CA LEU A 26 20.32 -7.19 -6.64
C LEU A 26 20.98 -7.67 -7.92
N ASN A 27 22.23 -7.27 -8.16
CA ASN A 27 23.03 -7.80 -9.25
C ASN A 27 24.21 -8.58 -8.67
N ALA A 28 24.25 -9.89 -8.90
CA ALA A 28 25.30 -10.77 -8.43
C ALA A 28 26.37 -11.00 -9.49
N HIS A 29 27.63 -10.92 -9.06
CA HIS A 29 28.80 -11.21 -9.87
C HIS A 29 29.46 -12.49 -9.32
N GLY A 30 29.26 -13.61 -10.01
CA GLY A 30 29.88 -14.90 -9.67
C GLY A 30 29.23 -15.66 -8.49
N ILE A 31 27.96 -15.36 -8.16
CA ILE A 31 27.20 -16.00 -7.07
C ILE A 31 25.81 -16.41 -7.59
N GLU A 32 25.34 -17.58 -7.17
CA GLU A 32 24.04 -18.13 -7.57
C GLU A 32 22.94 -17.90 -6.52
N SER A 33 23.31 -17.75 -5.24
CA SER A 33 22.38 -17.45 -4.15
C SER A 33 23.03 -16.68 -3.02
N GLY A 34 22.24 -15.91 -2.28
CA GLY A 34 22.67 -15.27 -1.04
C GLY A 34 21.50 -14.97 -0.11
N LYS A 35 21.78 -14.44 1.07
CA LYS A 35 20.80 -14.05 2.09
C LYS A 35 20.75 -12.54 2.22
N LEU A 36 19.58 -11.97 1.92
CA LEU A 36 19.25 -10.58 2.14
C LEU A 36 18.69 -10.41 3.56
N GLY A 37 19.32 -9.56 4.36
CA GLY A 37 18.83 -9.14 5.67
C GLY A 37 18.20 -7.74 5.58
N VAL A 38 17.02 -7.62 6.19
CA VAL A 38 16.28 -6.36 6.34
C VAL A 38 16.38 -5.92 7.79
N TYR A 39 17.01 -4.78 8.01
CA TYR A 39 17.21 -4.20 9.33
C TYR A 39 16.36 -2.96 9.49
N ARG A 40 15.67 -2.84 10.63
CA ARG A 40 15.00 -1.60 11.02
C ARG A 40 15.89 -0.86 12.02
N VAL A 41 16.09 0.43 11.77
CA VAL A 41 16.83 1.30 12.69
C VAL A 41 15.86 1.84 13.73
N ASP A 42 16.13 1.58 15.00
CA ASP A 42 15.39 2.22 16.09
C ASP A 42 15.75 3.70 16.18
N ALA A 43 14.76 4.57 16.12
CA ALA A 43 14.95 6.02 16.15
C ALA A 43 15.50 6.54 17.49
N LEU A 44 15.29 5.80 18.59
CA LEU A 44 15.73 6.21 19.93
C LEU A 44 17.17 5.76 20.22
N THR A 45 17.49 4.52 19.88
CA THR A 45 18.79 3.92 20.22
C THR A 45 19.78 3.94 19.04
N ASN A 46 19.31 4.24 17.83
CA ASN A 46 20.05 4.11 16.58
C ASN A 46 20.65 2.71 16.35
N HIS A 47 20.07 1.69 16.99
CA HIS A 47 20.48 0.30 16.81
C HIS A 47 19.67 -0.35 15.68
N GLU A 48 20.36 -1.16 14.89
CA GLU A 48 19.75 -1.95 13.82
C GLU A 48 19.20 -3.27 14.37
N HIS A 49 17.92 -3.52 14.13
CA HIS A 49 17.26 -4.77 14.48
C HIS A 49 16.90 -5.54 13.20
N LEU A 50 17.35 -6.79 13.09
CA LEU A 50 16.95 -7.67 11.99
C LEU A 50 15.44 -7.94 12.10
N VAL A 51 14.70 -7.56 11.06
CA VAL A 51 13.24 -7.75 10.97
C VAL A 51 12.90 -8.97 10.13
N GLU A 52 13.60 -9.13 9.00
CA GLU A 52 13.35 -10.21 8.05
C GLU A 52 14.67 -10.65 7.41
N ASP A 53 14.83 -11.96 7.24
CA ASP A 53 15.88 -12.56 6.42
C ASP A 53 15.27 -13.34 5.26
N ARG A 54 15.83 -13.17 4.06
CA ARG A 54 15.30 -13.80 2.84
C ARG A 54 16.42 -14.42 2.02
N SER A 55 16.21 -15.68 1.63
CA SER A 55 17.11 -16.35 0.70
C SER A 55 16.78 -15.92 -0.73
N VAL A 56 17.75 -15.33 -1.42
CA VAL A 56 17.63 -14.82 -2.79
C VAL A 56 18.38 -15.75 -3.73
N LYS A 57 17.75 -16.09 -4.86
CA LYS A 57 18.38 -16.82 -5.97
C LYS A 57 18.57 -15.89 -7.15
N PHE A 58 19.77 -15.86 -7.72
CA PHE A 58 20.09 -14.98 -8.83
C PHE A 58 19.81 -15.68 -10.16
N SER A 59 18.92 -15.10 -10.97
CA SER A 59 18.65 -15.55 -12.33
C SER A 59 19.45 -14.69 -13.30
N ALA A 60 20.40 -15.29 -14.02
CA ALA A 60 21.33 -14.57 -14.90
C ALA A 60 22.10 -13.43 -14.19
N GLY A 61 22.47 -13.65 -12.92
CA GLY A 61 23.18 -12.65 -12.11
C GLY A 61 22.32 -11.48 -11.66
N LYS A 62 20.98 -11.56 -11.78
CA LYS A 62 20.05 -10.54 -11.28
C LYS A 62 18.95 -11.16 -10.42
N ALA A 63 18.49 -10.40 -9.44
CA ALA A 63 17.29 -10.71 -8.66
C ALA A 63 16.59 -9.41 -8.28
N VAL A 64 15.26 -9.45 -8.20
CA VAL A 64 14.44 -8.36 -7.70
C VAL A 64 13.59 -8.92 -6.58
N GLU A 65 13.80 -8.41 -5.38
CA GLU A 65 13.04 -8.80 -4.19
C GLU A 65 12.04 -7.72 -3.82
N ARG A 66 10.81 -8.14 -3.51
CA ARG A 66 9.72 -7.27 -3.07
C ARG A 66 9.44 -7.50 -1.61
N LEU A 67 9.57 -6.46 -0.80
CA LEU A 67 9.47 -6.51 0.67
C LEU A 67 8.39 -5.57 1.16
N HIS A 68 7.45 -6.08 1.95
CA HIS A 68 6.35 -5.27 2.49
C HIS A 68 6.73 -4.73 3.87
N LEU A 69 7.16 -3.47 3.91
CA LEU A 69 7.57 -2.80 5.15
C LEU A 69 6.39 -2.08 5.80
N LEU A 70 5.65 -2.80 6.64
CA LEU A 70 4.40 -2.30 7.25
C LEU A 70 4.62 -1.31 8.41
N GLN A 71 5.85 -1.13 8.89
CA GLN A 71 6.12 -0.21 9.99
C GLN A 71 6.86 1.01 9.48
N ARG A 72 6.52 2.18 10.02
CA ARG A 72 7.27 3.41 9.73
C ARG A 72 8.69 3.33 10.31
N GLY A 73 9.63 3.92 9.59
CA GLY A 73 11.01 4.06 10.06
C GLY A 73 12.03 3.93 8.94
N LEU A 74 13.29 4.03 9.35
CA LEU A 74 14.45 3.82 8.49
C LEU A 74 14.76 2.32 8.43
N TYR A 75 14.98 1.82 7.22
CA TYR A 75 15.34 0.43 6.97
C TYR A 75 16.65 0.35 6.19
N HIS A 76 17.51 -0.56 6.62
CA HIS A 76 18.77 -0.88 5.96
C HIS A 76 18.73 -2.30 5.38
N PHE A 77 19.28 -2.46 4.18
CA PHE A 77 19.37 -3.75 3.49
C PHE A 77 20.82 -4.17 3.36
N LYS A 78 21.13 -5.40 3.80
CA LYS A 78 22.50 -5.93 3.80
C LYS A 78 22.51 -7.39 3.37
N MET A 79 23.55 -7.81 2.66
CA MET A 79 23.78 -9.24 2.44
C MET A 79 24.47 -9.83 3.68
N LEU A 80 23.99 -10.97 4.17
CA LEU A 80 24.45 -11.59 5.42
C LEU A 80 25.62 -12.56 5.21
N ASP A 81 25.65 -13.23 4.07
CA ASP A 81 26.50 -14.38 3.76
C ASP A 81 27.50 -14.11 2.63
N VAL A 82 27.40 -12.95 1.97
CA VAL A 82 28.20 -12.62 0.79
C VAL A 82 28.69 -11.17 0.86
N THR A 83 29.89 -10.92 0.37
CA THR A 83 30.43 -9.56 0.20
C THR A 83 29.56 -8.75 -0.75
N PHE A 84 29.18 -7.54 -0.33
CA PHE A 84 28.32 -6.67 -1.12
C PHE A 84 28.89 -5.26 -1.24
N TYR A 85 28.55 -4.59 -2.33
CA TYR A 85 28.88 -3.18 -2.57
C TYR A 85 27.59 -2.34 -2.52
N PRO A 86 27.48 -1.38 -1.58
CA PRO A 86 26.29 -0.55 -1.46
C PRO A 86 26.32 0.60 -2.47
N ALA A 87 25.27 0.71 -3.30
CA ALA A 87 24.98 1.97 -3.99
C ALA A 87 23.97 2.79 -3.18
N LEU A 88 22.88 2.15 -2.76
CA LEU A 88 21.80 2.73 -1.97
C LEU A 88 21.11 1.61 -1.19
N THR A 89 21.38 1.51 0.11
CA THR A 89 20.92 0.42 0.98
C THR A 89 19.90 0.88 2.02
N GLU A 90 19.44 2.12 1.93
CA GLU A 90 18.59 2.73 2.93
C GLU A 90 17.28 3.18 2.29
N ILE A 91 16.17 2.93 2.98
CA ILE A 91 14.88 3.49 2.63
C ILE A 91 14.17 4.00 3.88
N TYR A 92 13.53 5.15 3.76
CA TYR A 92 12.70 5.70 4.81
C TYR A 92 11.23 5.50 4.47
N VAL A 93 10.55 4.67 5.25
CA VAL A 93 9.11 4.43 5.11
C VAL A 93 8.37 5.44 5.98
N ASN A 94 7.65 6.35 5.35
CA ASN A 94 6.83 7.35 6.01
C ASN A 94 5.34 7.19 5.68
N LEU A 95 4.49 7.66 6.58
CA LEU A 95 3.08 7.88 6.25
C LEU A 95 3.00 9.12 5.35
N SER A 96 2.59 8.90 4.11
CA SER A 96 2.30 10.02 3.22
C SER A 96 1.00 10.70 3.64
N ASN A 97 0.97 12.03 3.52
CA ASN A 97 -0.21 12.85 3.74
C ASN A 97 -1.34 12.52 2.73
N THR A 98 -1.06 11.74 1.71
CA THR A 98 -2.03 11.31 0.70
C THR A 98 -3.18 10.49 1.30
N TYR A 99 -2.97 9.76 2.40
CA TYR A 99 -4.07 9.13 3.16
C TYR A 99 -5.03 10.14 3.78
N LEU A 100 -4.49 11.21 4.37
CA LEU A 100 -5.29 12.29 4.92
C LEU A 100 -6.06 13.01 3.81
N ILE A 101 -5.41 13.28 2.67
CA ILE A 101 -6.05 13.89 1.51
C ILE A 101 -7.20 13.02 0.99
N SER A 102 -6.99 11.71 0.86
CA SER A 102 -8.04 10.76 0.49
C SER A 102 -9.18 10.75 1.49
N ALA A 103 -8.89 10.73 2.80
CA ALA A 103 -9.91 10.76 3.85
C ALA A 103 -10.77 12.03 3.77
N LEU A 104 -10.14 13.20 3.57
CA LEU A 104 -10.85 14.48 3.41
C LEU A 104 -11.70 14.48 2.13
N ALA A 105 -11.16 13.99 1.01
CA ALA A 105 -11.91 13.90 -0.24
C ALA A 105 -13.11 12.93 -0.12
N ALA A 106 -12.92 11.78 0.53
CA ALA A 106 -13.97 10.82 0.79
C ALA A 106 -15.05 11.37 1.73
N PHE A 107 -14.66 12.15 2.73
CA PHE A 107 -15.58 12.84 3.62
C PHE A 107 -16.45 13.85 2.84
N VAL A 108 -15.84 14.69 1.99
CA VAL A 108 -16.56 15.62 1.11
C VAL A 108 -17.51 14.86 0.18
N GLY A 109 -17.05 13.78 -0.45
CA GLY A 109 -17.88 12.92 -1.31
C GLY A 109 -19.08 12.34 -0.56
N ALA A 110 -18.87 11.84 0.65
CA ALA A 110 -19.93 11.28 1.47
C ALA A 110 -20.95 12.34 1.91
N LEU A 111 -20.50 13.55 2.27
CA LEU A 111 -21.39 14.66 2.56
C LEU A 111 -22.27 15.02 1.35
N LEU A 112 -21.68 15.11 0.15
CA LEU A 112 -22.40 15.41 -1.09
C LEU A 112 -23.43 14.33 -1.45
N ALA A 113 -23.10 13.05 -1.22
CA ALA A 113 -24.01 11.94 -1.47
C ALA A 113 -25.20 11.97 -0.51
N VAL A 114 -24.96 12.24 0.78
CA VAL A 114 -26.01 12.23 1.80
C VAL A 114 -26.84 13.52 1.78
N SER A 115 -26.26 14.68 1.41
CA SER A 115 -26.96 15.97 1.39
C SER A 115 -28.16 16.03 0.45
N ARG A 116 -28.20 15.14 -0.56
CA ARG A 116 -29.31 15.03 -1.52
C ARG A 116 -30.40 14.04 -1.10
N THR A 117 -30.22 13.36 0.03
CA THR A 117 -31.17 12.35 0.53
C THR A 117 -31.93 12.87 1.75
N ALA A 118 -33.24 12.60 1.82
CA ALA A 118 -34.02 12.82 3.04
C ALA A 118 -33.51 11.85 4.11
N ALA A 119 -32.55 12.29 4.90
CA ALA A 119 -31.77 11.47 5.81
C ALA A 119 -31.94 11.99 7.24
N THR A 120 -32.32 11.10 8.15
CA THR A 120 -32.34 11.38 9.59
C THR A 120 -30.90 11.45 10.13
N VAL A 121 -30.70 12.08 11.28
CA VAL A 121 -29.38 12.18 11.95
C VAL A 121 -28.70 10.81 12.10
N TRP A 122 -29.48 9.76 12.40
CA TRP A 122 -28.98 8.39 12.47
C TRP A 122 -28.46 7.85 11.14
N THR A 123 -29.13 8.14 10.03
CA THR A 123 -28.65 7.72 8.71
C THR A 123 -27.38 8.46 8.29
N TRP A 124 -27.21 9.72 8.70
CA TRP A 124 -25.96 10.47 8.49
C TRP A 124 -24.78 9.84 9.24
N LEU A 125 -24.98 9.48 10.51
CA LEU A 125 -23.96 8.85 11.36
C LEU A 125 -23.46 7.51 10.83
N ILE A 126 -24.24 6.80 10.02
CA ILE A 126 -23.84 5.52 9.42
C ILE A 126 -23.28 5.71 8.01
N ARG A 127 -23.94 6.53 7.18
CA ARG A 127 -23.59 6.68 5.76
C ARG A 127 -22.30 7.46 5.56
N VAL A 128 -22.04 8.49 6.36
CA VAL A 128 -20.83 9.31 6.21
C VAL A 128 -19.57 8.50 6.52
N PRO A 129 -19.46 7.78 7.66
CA PRO A 129 -18.32 6.92 7.91
C PRO A 129 -18.19 5.78 6.90
N ALA A 130 -19.30 5.21 6.43
CA ALA A 130 -19.27 4.19 5.38
C ALA A 130 -18.69 4.73 4.05
N GLY A 131 -19.04 5.96 3.68
CA GLY A 131 -18.44 6.65 2.53
C GLY A 131 -16.95 6.90 2.69
N VAL A 132 -16.53 7.38 3.87
CA VAL A 132 -15.11 7.58 4.17
C VAL A 132 -14.33 6.26 4.10
N ALA A 133 -14.86 5.20 4.70
CA ALA A 133 -14.24 3.88 4.68
C ALA A 133 -14.14 3.33 3.25
N ALA A 134 -15.19 3.47 2.43
CA ALA A 134 -15.17 3.06 1.03
C ALA A 134 -14.14 3.85 0.20
N GLY A 135 -14.03 5.17 0.41
CA GLY A 135 -13.03 6.03 -0.21
C GLY A 135 -11.60 5.63 0.13
N LEU A 136 -11.32 5.37 1.40
CA LEU A 136 -10.01 4.90 1.85
C LEU A 136 -9.68 3.51 1.28
N LEU A 137 -10.64 2.59 1.28
CA LEU A 137 -10.46 1.24 0.74
C LEU A 137 -10.19 1.27 -0.76
N LEU A 138 -10.96 2.06 -1.53
CA LEU A 138 -10.73 2.22 -2.97
C LEU A 138 -9.37 2.85 -3.27
N THR A 139 -8.96 3.82 -2.44
CA THR A 139 -7.64 4.46 -2.56
C THR A 139 -6.54 3.44 -2.35
N PHE A 140 -6.63 2.65 -1.28
CA PHE A 140 -5.73 1.54 -1.00
C PHE A 140 -5.67 0.55 -2.17
N CYS A 141 -6.82 0.09 -2.68
CA CYS A 141 -6.87 -0.86 -3.78
C CYS A 141 -6.29 -0.30 -5.10
N SER A 142 -6.45 1.00 -5.38
CA SER A 142 -5.86 1.63 -6.57
C SER A 142 -4.34 1.63 -6.53
N PHE A 143 -3.75 2.06 -5.41
CA PHE A 143 -2.29 2.11 -5.29
C PHE A 143 -1.67 0.71 -5.25
N TYR A 144 -2.29 -0.20 -4.52
CA TYR A 144 -1.87 -1.60 -4.52
C TYR A 144 -1.98 -2.24 -5.92
N GLY A 145 -3.08 -1.97 -6.63
CA GLY A 145 -3.34 -2.48 -7.99
C GLY A 145 -2.36 -1.96 -9.05
N GLN A 146 -1.90 -0.72 -8.93
CA GLN A 146 -0.88 -0.13 -9.82
C GLN A 146 0.46 -0.86 -9.73
N GLN A 147 0.78 -1.47 -8.59
CA GLN A 147 2.10 -2.08 -8.36
C GLN A 147 2.12 -3.58 -8.55
N VAL A 148 1.02 -4.28 -8.26
CA VAL A 148 0.91 -5.74 -8.40
C VAL A 148 0.50 -6.16 -9.83
N SER A 149 0.97 -5.44 -10.85
CA SER A 149 0.71 -5.74 -12.27
C SER A 149 -0.79 -5.86 -12.61
N GLY A 150 -1.52 -4.74 -12.64
CA GLY A 150 -2.76 -4.58 -13.42
C GLY A 150 -3.92 -5.53 -13.12
N TRP A 151 -3.84 -6.34 -12.06
CA TRP A 151 -4.81 -7.39 -11.77
C TRP A 151 -6.15 -6.83 -11.27
N LEU A 152 -6.14 -5.62 -10.72
CA LEU A 152 -7.33 -4.87 -10.34
C LEU A 152 -7.57 -3.76 -11.37
N PRO A 153 -8.69 -3.78 -12.13
CA PRO A 153 -9.03 -2.74 -13.10
C PRO A 153 -9.60 -1.51 -12.38
N ILE A 154 -8.86 -0.97 -11.41
CA ILE A 154 -9.23 0.27 -10.73
C ILE A 154 -8.57 1.42 -11.48
N PRO A 155 -9.33 2.45 -11.90
CA PRO A 155 -8.77 3.57 -12.61
C PRO A 155 -7.69 4.24 -11.78
N SER A 156 -6.52 4.42 -12.39
CA SER A 156 -5.47 5.30 -11.91
C SER A 156 -5.67 6.65 -12.60
N PHE A 157 -5.91 7.72 -11.83
CA PHE A 157 -6.10 9.06 -12.36
C PHE A 157 -4.75 9.80 -12.52
N GLY A 158 -3.79 9.13 -13.15
CA GLY A 158 -2.45 9.66 -13.43
C GLY A 158 -1.37 9.16 -12.49
N SER A 159 -0.12 9.52 -12.79
CA SER A 159 1.07 9.15 -12.01
C SER A 159 1.24 9.96 -10.72
N GLU A 160 0.50 11.06 -10.55
CA GLU A 160 0.58 11.88 -9.35
C GLU A 160 -0.23 11.27 -8.18
N PRO A 161 0.43 10.88 -7.09
CA PRO A 161 -0.23 10.16 -5.99
C PRO A 161 -1.26 11.02 -5.26
N VAL A 162 -1.07 12.35 -5.22
CA VAL A 162 -2.02 13.29 -4.59
C VAL A 162 -3.33 13.36 -5.38
N VAL A 163 -3.24 13.53 -6.71
CA VAL A 163 -4.40 13.63 -7.59
C VAL A 163 -5.20 12.32 -7.58
N ASN A 164 -4.50 11.19 -7.66
CA ASN A 164 -5.14 9.88 -7.60
C ASN A 164 -5.84 9.65 -6.24
N ALA A 165 -5.19 9.98 -5.13
CA ALA A 165 -5.78 9.86 -3.79
C ALA A 165 -7.03 10.73 -3.61
N MET A 166 -7.01 11.96 -4.12
CA MET A 166 -8.15 12.87 -4.06
C MET A 166 -9.35 12.36 -4.87
N LEU A 167 -9.13 11.98 -6.13
CA LEU A 167 -10.22 11.56 -7.02
C LEU A 167 -10.83 10.22 -6.58
N ILE A 168 -9.99 9.26 -6.18
CA ILE A 168 -10.47 7.95 -5.72
C ILE A 168 -11.13 8.04 -4.35
N GLY A 169 -10.56 8.85 -3.45
CA GLY A 169 -11.20 9.19 -2.18
C GLY A 169 -12.59 9.77 -2.41
N LEU A 170 -12.72 10.78 -3.28
CA LEU A 170 -14.00 11.40 -3.61
C LEU A 170 -15.00 10.41 -4.21
N LEU A 171 -14.59 9.62 -5.20
CA LEU A 171 -15.45 8.62 -5.85
C LEU A 171 -15.93 7.56 -4.86
N GLY A 172 -15.05 7.03 -4.02
CA GLY A 172 -15.46 6.08 -2.99
C GLY A 172 -16.33 6.72 -1.90
N GLY A 173 -16.09 7.98 -1.57
CA GLY A 173 -16.96 8.78 -0.71
C GLY A 173 -18.36 8.96 -1.28
N LEU A 174 -18.49 9.17 -2.59
CA LEU A 174 -19.77 9.29 -3.28
C LEU A 174 -20.49 7.94 -3.38
N MET A 175 -19.78 6.86 -3.71
CA MET A 175 -20.35 5.53 -3.91
C MET A 175 -20.69 4.81 -2.60
N GLY A 176 -19.84 4.93 -1.58
CA GLY A 176 -19.93 4.17 -0.33
C GLY A 176 -21.28 4.28 0.40
N PRO A 177 -21.87 5.49 0.55
CA PRO A 177 -23.19 5.66 1.15
C PRO A 177 -24.29 4.88 0.42
N HIS A 178 -24.23 4.82 -0.91
CA HIS A 178 -25.20 4.11 -1.75
C HIS A 178 -24.99 2.58 -1.72
N MET A 179 -23.74 2.13 -1.80
CA MET A 179 -23.43 0.70 -1.69
C MET A 179 -23.84 0.15 -0.32
N MET A 180 -23.63 0.90 0.76
CA MET A 180 -24.08 0.50 2.10
C MET A 180 -25.60 0.40 2.19
N THR A 181 -26.35 1.31 1.55
CA THR A 181 -27.81 1.20 1.52
C THR A 181 -28.29 -0.03 0.76
N ASP A 182 -27.68 -0.36 -0.37
CA ASP A 182 -28.05 -1.54 -1.16
C ASP A 182 -27.71 -2.83 -0.41
N LEU A 183 -26.57 -2.86 0.29
CA LEU A 183 -26.13 -4.01 1.09
C LEU A 183 -27.04 -4.23 2.30
N LEU A 184 -27.42 -3.15 3.00
CA LEU A 184 -28.39 -3.19 4.09
C LEU A 184 -29.79 -3.58 3.61
N LEU A 185 -30.24 -3.09 2.45
CA LEU A 185 -31.51 -3.49 1.83
C LEU A 185 -31.49 -4.98 1.45
N ALA A 186 -30.39 -5.47 0.86
CA ALA A 186 -30.22 -6.87 0.51
C ALA A 186 -30.19 -7.78 1.75
N TRP A 187 -29.51 -7.35 2.82
CA TRP A 187 -29.50 -8.05 4.10
C TRP A 187 -30.87 -8.03 4.79
N ALA A 188 -31.56 -6.89 4.80
CA ALA A 188 -32.91 -6.77 5.34
C ALA A 188 -33.89 -7.69 4.59
N ARG A 189 -33.80 -7.79 3.26
CA ARG A 189 -34.59 -8.75 2.45
C ARG A 189 -34.25 -10.21 2.74
N ARG A 190 -33.01 -10.52 3.12
CA ARG A 190 -32.60 -11.89 3.52
C ARG A 190 -33.04 -12.24 4.94
N LEU A 191 -33.04 -11.28 5.86
CA LEU A 191 -33.42 -11.47 7.26
C LEU A 191 -34.93 -11.38 7.49
N LEU A 192 -35.65 -10.66 6.63
CA LEU A 192 -37.12 -10.63 6.59
C LEU A 192 -37.57 -11.46 5.38
N PRO A 193 -37.72 -12.79 5.50
CA PRO A 193 -38.41 -13.55 4.47
C PRO A 193 -39.85 -13.02 4.42
N GLY A 194 -40.14 -12.20 3.43
CA GLY A 194 -41.50 -11.82 3.10
C GLY A 194 -42.28 -13.09 2.80
N LYS A 195 -43.29 -13.37 3.63
CA LYS A 195 -44.42 -14.22 3.29
C LYS A 195 -44.84 -13.90 1.85
N SER A 196 -44.69 -14.88 0.96
CA SER A 196 -45.50 -14.93 -0.25
C SER A 196 -46.97 -15.02 0.19
N ALA A 197 -47.68 -13.92 0.08
CA ALA A 197 -49.14 -13.87 0.03
C ALA A 197 -49.52 -13.44 -1.38
#